data_AF-A0A6B3GZ46-F1
#
_entry.id   AF-A0A6B3GZ46-F1
#
_cell.length_a   1.000
_cell.length_b   1.000
_cell.length_c   1.000
_cell.angle_alpha   90.00
_cell.angle_beta   90.00
_cell.angle_gamma   90.00
#
_symmetry.space_group_name_H-M   'P 1'
#
loop_
_entity.id
_entity.type
_entity.pdbx_description
1 polymer ?
#
loop_
_entity_poly.entity_id
_entity_poly.type
_entity_poly.pdbx_seq_one_letter_code
_entity_poly.pdbx_strand_id
1 'polypeptide(L)' 'GTALGATGPQDRERIALAVVEVPLSVVRRHLRAGKALPPYAEDLAEDSAAALLDRFG' A
#
# COMPACT_ATOMS: atom_id res chain seq x y z
N GLY A 1 13.03 2.60 -15.52
CA GLY A 1 11.82 2.49 -14.69
C GLY A 1 10.73 1.97 -15.57
N THR A 2 10.40 0.69 -15.42
CA THR A 2 9.23 0.08 -16.07
C THR A 2 8.02 0.72 -15.43
N ALA A 3 7.20 1.43 -16.20
CA ALA A 3 5.87 1.77 -15.71
C ALA A 3 5.17 0.44 -15.36
N LEU A 4 4.48 0.38 -14.22
CA LEU A 4 3.74 -0.77 -13.66
C LEU A 4 2.59 -1.26 -14.57
N GLY A 5 2.83 -1.44 -15.88
CA GLY A 5 1.82 -1.69 -16.91
C GLY A 5 0.72 -0.62 -17.05
N ALA A 6 0.70 0.37 -16.16
CA ALA A 6 -0.40 1.29 -15.90
C ALA A 6 -0.25 2.59 -16.69
N THR A 7 -0.67 2.56 -17.95
CA THR A 7 -0.57 3.73 -18.84
C THR A 7 -1.79 4.65 -18.73
N GLY A 8 -2.91 4.18 -18.19
CA GLY A 8 -4.16 4.93 -18.06
C GLY A 8 -4.32 5.69 -16.72
N PRO A 9 -5.11 6.77 -16.69
CA PRO A 9 -5.44 7.49 -15.45
C PRO A 9 -6.05 6.59 -14.36
N GLN A 10 -6.95 5.68 -14.74
CA GLN A 10 -7.59 4.73 -13.82
C GLN A 10 -6.61 3.72 -13.23
N ASP A 11 -5.58 3.34 -13.97
CA ASP A 11 -4.58 2.37 -13.49
C ASP A 11 -3.68 3.04 -12.45
N ARG A 12 -3.36 4.33 -12.63
CA ARG A 12 -2.64 5.14 -11.63
C ARG A 12 -3.44 5.29 -10.34
N GLU A 13 -4.75 5.54 -10.44
CA GLU A 13 -5.63 5.59 -9.26
C GLU A 13 -5.68 4.25 -8.53
N ARG A 14 -5.79 3.13 -9.26
CA ARG A 14 -5.77 1.79 -8.66
C ARG A 14 -4.45 1.49 -7.96
N ILE A 15 -3.31 1.85 -8.57
CA ILE A 15 -2.00 1.70 -7.95
C ILE A 15 -1.89 2.55 -6.70
N ALA A 16 -2.28 3.83 -6.76
CA ALA A 16 -2.24 4.72 -5.59
C ALA A 16 -3.13 4.19 -4.45
N LEU A 17 -4.33 3.71 -4.77
CA LEU A 17 -5.24 3.13 -3.78
C LEU A 17 -4.62 1.89 -3.13
N ALA A 18 -4.06 0.98 -3.94
CA ALA A 18 -3.52 -0.29 -3.47
C ALA A 18 -2.22 -0.14 -2.67
N VAL A 19 -1.31 0.74 -3.11
CA VAL A 19 0.04 0.89 -2.54
C VAL A 19 0.08 1.93 -1.41
N VAL A 20 -0.83 2.91 -1.39
CA VAL A 20 -0.79 4.01 -0.40
C VAL A 20 -2.01 3.98 0.51
N GLU A 21 -3.21 4.09 -0.06
CA GLU A 21 -4.42 4.34 0.74
C GLU A 21 -4.84 3.13 1.59
N VAL A 22 -4.75 1.92 1.03
CA VAL A 22 -5.09 0.69 1.77
C VAL A 22 -4.13 0.45 2.94
N PRO A 23 -2.78 0.45 2.77
CA PRO A 23 -1.84 0.34 3.89
C PRO A 23 -2.01 1.45 4.94
N LEU A 24 -2.19 2.70 4.50
CA LEU A 24 -2.40 3.83 5.39
C LEU A 24 -3.68 3.68 6.22
N SER A 25 -4.75 3.12 5.65
CA SER A 25 -6.01 2.88 6.37
C SER A 25 -5.84 1.91 7.54
N VAL A 26 -5.01 0.88 7.39
CA VAL A 26 -4.70 -0.10 8.44
C VAL A 26 -3.95 0.59 9.56
N VAL A 27 -2.89 1.34 9.25
CA VAL A 27 -2.11 2.12 10.23
C VAL A 27 -3.01 3.10 10.99
N ARG A 28 -3.83 3.88 10.28
CA ARG A 28 -4.74 4.87 10.89
C ARG A 28 -5.76 4.22 11.81
N ARG A 29 -6.18 2.98 11.56
CA ARG A 29 -7.08 2.23 12.48
C ARG A 29 -6.43 2.01 13.85
N HIS A 30 -5.16 1.61 13.87
CA HIS A 30 -4.43 1.39 15.12
C HIS A 30 -4.23 2.69 15.89
N LEU A 31 -3.80 3.76 15.20
CA LEU A 31 -3.61 5.08 15.81
C LEU A 31 -4.92 5.65 16.37
N ARG A 32 -6.04 5.57 15.63
CA ARG A 32 -7.36 6.02 16.11
C ARG A 32 -7.87 5.25 17.32
N ALA A 33 -7.48 3.99 17.45
CA ALA A 33 -7.81 3.18 18.62
C ALA A 33 -6.91 3.47 19.84
N GLY A 34 -5.99 4.45 19.74
CA GLY A 34 -5.00 4.73 20.78
C GLY A 34 -4.02 3.58 21.00
N LYS A 35 -3.92 2.66 20.04
CA LYS A 35 -3.05 1.49 20.13
C LYS A 35 -1.73 1.80 19.46
N ALA A 36 -0.64 1.33 20.06
CA ALA A 36 0.64 1.27 19.37
C ALA A 36 0.48 0.47 18.07
N LEU A 37 1.25 0.85 17.05
CA LEU A 37 1.42 0.03 15.87
C LEU A 37 2.08 -1.30 16.28
N PRO A 38 1.62 -2.43 15.72
CA PRO A 38 2.37 -3.67 15.85
C PRO A 38 3.82 -3.48 15.37
N PRO A 39 4.83 -4.10 16.02
CA PRO A 39 6.23 -3.94 15.61
C PRO A 39 6.50 -4.31 14.14
N TYR A 40 5.73 -5.26 13.60
CA TYR A 40 5.82 -5.74 12.22
C TYR A 40 5.00 -4.92 11.21
N ALA A 41 4.39 -3.80 11.63
CA ALA A 41 3.46 -3.06 10.76
C ALA A 41 4.14 -2.38 9.57
N GLU A 42 5.40 -1.96 9.75
CA GLU A 42 6.21 -1.38 8.69
C GLU A 42 6.62 -2.46 7.68
N ASP A 43 7.18 -3.58 8.16
CA ASP A 43 7.52 -4.75 7.33
C ASP A 43 6.30 -5.25 6.54
N LEU A 44 5.13 -5.36 7.19
CA LEU A 44 3.90 -5.80 6.53
C LEU A 44 3.44 -4.82 5.43
N ALA A 45 3.65 -3.51 5.63
CA ALA A 45 3.32 -2.51 4.63
C ALA A 45 4.30 -2.58 3.44
N GLU A 46 5.58 -2.75 3.70
CA GLU A 46 6.63 -2.96 2.69
C GLU A 46 6.37 -4.23 1.87
N ASP A 47 6.15 -5.38 2.53
CA ASP A 47 5.86 -6.66 1.88
C ASP A 47 4.58 -6.59 1.03
N SER A 48 3.54 -5.91 1.53
CA SER A 48 2.30 -5.72 0.78
C SER A 48 2.52 -4.86 -0.46
N ALA A 49 3.27 -3.77 -0.34
CA ALA A 49 3.62 -2.92 -1.48
C ALA A 49 4.47 -3.69 -2.50
N ALA A 50 5.48 -4.45 -2.06
CA ALA A 50 6.32 -5.27 -2.92
C ALA A 50 5.48 -6.31 -3.69
N ALA A 51 4.60 -7.04 -3.01
CA ALA A 51 3.72 -8.04 -3.63
C ALA A 51 2.73 -7.41 -4.63
N LEU A 52 2.21 -6.21 -4.34
CA LEU A 52 1.34 -5.49 -5.27
C LEU A 52 2.11 -4.98 -6.49
N LEU A 53 3.30 -4.41 -6.29
CA LEU A 53 4.16 -3.94 -7.38
C LEU A 53 4.61 -5.10 -8.28
N ASP A 54 4.91 -6.28 -7.73
CA ASP A 54 5.21 -7.49 -8.50
C ASP A 54 3.99 -7.95 -9.32
N ARG A 55 2.78 -7.90 -8.73
CA ARG A 55 1.54 -8.26 -9.44
C ARG A 55 1.19 -7.32 -10.59
N PHE A 56 1.59 -6.04 -10.51
CA PHE A 56 1.26 -5.02 -11.51
C PHE A 56 2.44 -4.65 -12.43
N GLY A 57 3.66 -5.10 -12.13
CA GLY A 57 4.88 -4.87 -12.93
C GLY A 57 4.98 -5.78 -14.14
#